data_AF-A0A1V2C978-F1
#
_entry.id   AF-A0A1V2C978-F1
#
_cell.length_a   1.000
_cell.length_b   1.000
_cell.length_c   1.000
_cell.angle_alpha   90.00
_cell.angle_beta   90.00
_cell.angle_gamma   90.00
#
_symmetry.space_group_name_H-M   'P 1'
#
loop_
_entity.id
_entity.type
_entity.pdbx_description
1 polymer ?
#
loop_
_entity_poly.entity_id
_entity_poly.type
_entity_poly.pdbx_seq_one_letter_code
_entity_poly.pdbx_strand_id
1 'polypeptide(L)'
;MKNKILILFLLSTLISFAQRQMENLDRGIIVIKNKGEFFVGWRVLGTDSDELAFNLYRKSGTKKAVKLNEKPILGATNFVDTKANNQEENTWFVKTVLKGKETDAKGSFTIPAQSPDKDYLSIKLKPVAGYIPNDLSVGDLDGDGRYDLVVHMTGKSLDNSFKGMTDPPIFQAYTVDGTFLWQINLGKNIREGAHYTQFMVYDLDGDGISEFVCKTADGTTDSQNNIVGDVSKDWRDVDPDSATYGKILKGPEYLSVFNGRTGTLITTTEYIPERGDLAGWGGKGGSGGNDTKGNRIDRFTACIAYLDGIHPSVVMCRGYYGRTVLAAWDFKNNKLTSRWVFDSKDADNPYSGMGNHGLTVADVDNDGKDEIIYGSMCVDDNGQGLYTTGFRHGDALHVSDLDLDVPGLEVFGIHEIENGTTGPGVTLFSASNGKVLFTGSLNEDVGRGVADNIDPTRKGAQCWWSGSPYLHDMKGNEIGKAPTSTNFLIYWDGDSSRELLNSNYIDKYNKGRLFTATGATSNNGTKSTPALSADILGDWREELILRSEDNTELRIYSTTIPTEIRQYTLMHDPQYRLSIAWQNVGYNQPPHTSFYMGAEMKPAPKPNIVLVTKK
;
A
#
# COMPACT_ATOMS: atom_id res chain seq x y z
N MET A 1 23.63 62.82 24.93
CA MET A 1 23.94 61.55 24.25
C MET A 1 22.67 60.71 24.21
N LYS A 2 22.15 60.40 23.02
CA LYS A 2 20.87 59.70 22.83
C LYS A 2 21.11 58.19 22.89
N ASN A 3 20.54 57.52 23.88
CA ASN A 3 20.51 56.06 23.95
C ASN A 3 19.50 55.52 22.91
N LYS A 4 19.99 54.81 21.90
CA LYS A 4 19.15 54.00 21.00
C LYS A 4 19.09 52.59 21.56
N ILE A 5 17.91 52.16 21.99
CA ILE A 5 17.59 50.76 22.28
C ILE A 5 17.31 50.10 20.93
N LEU A 6 18.13 49.10 20.58
CA LEU A 6 17.93 48.26 19.41
C LEU A 6 17.01 47.10 19.84
N ILE A 7 15.75 47.12 19.41
CA ILE A 7 14.83 45.99 19.59
C ILE A 7 15.08 45.02 18.44
N LEU A 8 15.65 43.86 18.76
CA LEU A 8 15.81 42.74 17.83
C LEU A 8 14.46 42.01 17.75
N PHE A 9 13.71 42.21 16.67
CA PHE A 9 12.56 41.34 16.35
C PHE A 9 13.10 40.00 15.85
N LEU A 10 13.05 38.95 16.67
CA LEU A 10 13.07 37.59 16.17
C LEU A 10 11.75 37.37 15.41
N LEU A 11 11.78 37.43 14.08
CA LEU A 11 10.75 36.77 13.29
C LEU A 11 10.97 35.26 13.43
N SER A 12 10.26 34.62 14.36
CA SER A 12 9.99 33.20 14.25
C SER A 12 9.05 33.02 13.05
N THR A 13 9.59 32.63 11.90
CA THR A 13 8.77 32.09 10.82
C THR A 13 8.13 30.81 11.36
N LEU A 14 6.87 30.89 11.80
CA LEU A 14 6.03 29.71 11.96
C LEU A 14 5.89 29.13 10.56
N ILE A 15 6.64 28.08 10.26
CA ILE A 15 6.41 27.26 9.08
C ILE A 15 5.07 26.58 9.34
N SER A 16 4.01 27.15 8.77
CA SER A 16 2.69 26.54 8.79
C SER A 16 2.69 25.44 7.74
N PHE A 17 2.97 24.21 8.14
CA PHE A 17 2.77 23.06 7.27
C PHE A 17 1.29 22.94 6.95
N ALA A 18 0.97 22.78 5.66
CA ALA A 18 -0.40 22.53 5.25
C ALA A 18 -0.83 21.12 5.73
N GLN A 19 -2.13 20.93 5.94
CA GLN A 19 -2.65 19.66 6.45
C GLN A 19 -3.03 18.77 5.28
N ARG A 20 -2.52 17.53 5.28
CA ARG A 20 -2.87 16.56 4.24
C ARG A 20 -4.35 16.19 4.35
N GLN A 21 -5.02 16.16 3.21
CA GLN A 21 -6.36 15.60 3.12
C GLN A 21 -6.31 14.10 3.43
N MET A 22 -7.23 13.56 4.25
CA MET A 22 -7.28 12.14 4.59
C MET A 22 -8.72 11.64 4.67
N GLU A 23 -8.96 10.34 4.46
CA GLU A 23 -10.31 9.78 4.46
C GLU A 23 -11.06 10.00 5.78
N ASN A 24 -12.37 10.25 5.68
CA ASN A 24 -13.25 10.43 6.83
C ASN A 24 -13.80 9.09 7.32
N LEU A 25 -12.95 8.34 8.00
CA LEU A 25 -13.27 6.99 8.45
C LEU A 25 -14.24 6.97 9.64
N ASP A 26 -15.09 5.95 9.65
CA ASP A 26 -15.87 5.58 10.83
C ASP A 26 -15.00 4.87 11.89
N ARG A 27 -15.61 4.36 12.97
CA ARG A 27 -14.87 3.67 14.02
C ARG A 27 -14.37 2.28 13.64
N GLY A 28 -14.66 1.80 12.43
CA GLY A 28 -14.10 0.55 11.89
C GLY A 28 -14.40 -0.66 12.76
N ILE A 29 -15.54 -0.67 13.46
CA ILE A 29 -15.82 -1.72 14.46
C ILE A 29 -15.72 -3.09 13.79
N ILE A 30 -14.89 -3.97 14.33
CA ILE A 30 -14.80 -5.37 13.93
C ILE A 30 -15.04 -6.26 15.15
N VAL A 31 -15.74 -7.37 14.94
CA VAL A 31 -15.91 -8.40 15.96
C VAL A 31 -15.57 -9.77 15.40
N ILE A 32 -14.61 -10.44 16.04
CA ILE A 32 -14.20 -11.80 15.71
C ILE A 32 -14.67 -12.73 16.83
N LYS A 33 -15.41 -13.77 16.44
CA LYS A 33 -15.94 -14.78 17.36
C LYS A 33 -15.02 -15.99 17.40
N ASN A 34 -14.48 -16.28 18.58
CA ASN A 34 -13.55 -17.39 18.80
C ASN A 34 -13.82 -18.07 20.14
N LYS A 35 -14.08 -19.38 20.13
CA LYS A 35 -14.32 -20.22 21.33
C LYS A 35 -15.42 -19.66 22.25
N GLY A 36 -16.44 -19.06 21.66
CA GLY A 36 -17.55 -18.44 22.39
C GLY A 36 -17.25 -17.06 23.00
N GLU A 37 -16.05 -16.51 22.78
CA GLU A 37 -15.70 -15.14 23.12
C GLU A 37 -15.76 -14.24 21.87
N PHE A 38 -15.97 -12.95 22.10
CA PHE A 38 -16.08 -11.95 21.05
C PHE A 38 -15.00 -10.89 21.23
N PHE A 39 -13.95 -10.97 20.44
CA PHE A 39 -12.94 -9.93 20.38
C PHE A 39 -13.48 -8.76 19.55
N VAL A 40 -13.48 -7.57 20.14
CA VAL A 40 -13.96 -6.32 19.53
C VAL A 40 -12.78 -5.37 19.37
N GLY A 41 -12.58 -4.83 18.17
CA GLY A 41 -11.59 -3.78 17.89
C GLY A 41 -12.22 -2.55 17.26
N TRP A 42 -11.63 -1.37 17.45
CA TRP A 42 -12.08 -0.11 16.83
C TRP A 42 -10.99 0.94 16.71
N ARG A 43 -11.19 1.89 15.79
CA ARG A 43 -10.19 2.91 15.45
C ARG A 43 -10.13 4.04 16.46
N VAL A 44 -8.91 4.45 16.79
CA VAL A 44 -8.62 5.83 17.19
C VAL A 44 -8.35 6.61 15.90
N LEU A 45 -9.10 7.68 15.64
CA LEU A 45 -8.92 8.48 14.43
C LEU A 45 -7.81 9.50 14.64
N GLY A 46 -7.02 9.79 13.61
CA GLY A 46 -5.94 10.79 13.66
C GLY A 46 -6.36 12.20 14.10
N THR A 47 -7.65 12.54 13.99
CA THR A 47 -8.21 13.81 14.46
C THR A 47 -8.79 13.78 15.88
N ASP A 48 -8.85 12.60 16.51
CA ASP A 48 -9.30 12.47 17.89
C ASP A 48 -8.37 13.23 18.86
N SER A 49 -8.93 13.71 19.97
CA SER A 49 -8.12 14.21 21.09
C SER A 49 -7.40 13.06 21.77
N ASP A 50 -6.17 13.28 22.27
CA ASP A 50 -5.47 12.31 23.12
C ASP A 50 -6.26 12.00 24.40
N GLU A 51 -7.10 12.94 24.86
CA GLU A 51 -7.99 12.78 26.01
C GLU A 51 -9.31 12.04 25.68
N LEU A 52 -9.55 11.68 24.42
CA LEU A 52 -10.79 11.03 24.00
C LEU A 52 -10.83 9.60 24.55
N ALA A 53 -11.87 9.27 25.30
CA ALA A 53 -12.14 7.91 25.77
C ALA A 53 -13.31 7.29 25.01
N PHE A 54 -13.50 5.99 25.18
CA PHE A 54 -14.61 5.24 24.56
C PHE A 54 -15.46 4.51 25.59
N ASN A 55 -16.76 4.41 25.31
CA ASN A 55 -17.65 3.46 25.95
C ASN A 55 -18.13 2.45 24.90
N LEU A 56 -17.97 1.17 25.20
CA LEU A 56 -18.38 0.08 24.32
C LEU A 56 -19.78 -0.39 24.71
N TYR A 57 -20.64 -0.58 23.72
CA TYR A 57 -22.01 -1.04 23.89
C TYR A 57 -22.26 -2.29 23.06
N ARG A 58 -23.10 -3.18 23.60
CA ARG A 58 -23.71 -4.29 22.86
C ARG A 58 -25.23 -4.19 22.89
N LYS A 59 -25.86 -4.39 21.73
CA LYS A 59 -27.30 -4.60 21.60
C LYS A 59 -27.56 -6.04 21.20
N SER A 60 -28.37 -6.77 21.97
CA SER A 60 -28.73 -8.17 21.68
C SER A 60 -30.19 -8.26 21.23
N GLY A 61 -30.43 -8.62 19.97
CA GLY A 61 -31.75 -8.60 19.34
C GLY A 61 -32.50 -7.29 19.55
N THR A 62 -33.72 -7.37 20.11
CA THR A 62 -34.58 -6.20 20.38
C THR A 62 -34.33 -5.54 21.75
N LYS A 63 -33.39 -6.06 22.55
CA LYS A 63 -33.11 -5.53 23.89
C LYS A 63 -32.46 -4.15 23.82
N LYS A 64 -32.53 -3.39 24.92
CA LYS A 64 -31.77 -2.14 25.06
C LYS A 64 -30.27 -2.45 25.03
N ALA A 65 -29.49 -1.56 24.41
CA ALA A 65 -28.05 -1.67 24.41
C ALA A 65 -27.50 -1.57 25.85
N VAL A 66 -26.56 -2.44 26.18
CA VAL A 66 -25.88 -2.49 27.47
C VAL A 66 -24.44 -1.99 27.30
N LYS A 67 -23.99 -1.15 28.21
CA LYS A 67 -22.59 -0.71 28.29
C LYS A 67 -21.73 -1.85 28.85
N LEU A 68 -20.60 -2.13 28.22
CA LEU A 68 -19.74 -3.27 28.57
C LEU A 68 -18.62 -2.92 29.54
N ASN A 69 -18.17 -1.66 29.57
CA ASN A 69 -17.08 -1.18 30.42
C ASN A 69 -17.59 -0.36 31.62
N GLU A 70 -16.94 -0.47 32.77
CA GLU A 70 -17.29 0.31 33.97
C GLU A 70 -16.79 1.76 33.88
N LYS A 71 -15.52 1.94 33.47
CA LYS A 71 -14.87 3.24 33.26
C LYS A 71 -14.64 3.48 31.76
N PRO A 72 -14.74 4.74 31.27
CA PRO A 72 -14.37 5.06 29.90
C PRO A 72 -12.96 4.55 29.54
N ILE A 73 -12.84 3.93 28.38
CA ILE A 73 -11.62 3.28 27.89
C ILE A 73 -10.72 4.36 27.31
N LEU A 74 -9.62 4.66 28.00
CA LEU A 74 -8.57 5.58 27.54
C LEU A 74 -7.36 4.86 26.92
N GLY A 75 -7.19 3.56 27.18
CA GLY A 75 -6.08 2.75 26.67
C GLY A 75 -6.36 2.20 25.28
N ALA A 76 -5.84 0.99 25.01
CA ALA A 76 -6.04 0.27 23.76
C ALA A 76 -7.51 0.16 23.37
N THR A 77 -7.77 0.17 22.06
CA THR A 77 -9.11 0.18 21.48
C THR A 77 -9.56 -1.22 21.06
N ASN A 78 -9.35 -2.17 21.96
CA ASN A 78 -9.85 -3.53 21.86
C ASN A 78 -10.52 -3.99 23.17
N PHE A 79 -11.42 -4.98 23.08
CA PHE A 79 -12.15 -5.52 24.23
C PHE A 79 -12.59 -6.97 23.96
N VAL A 80 -12.64 -7.81 25.00
CA VAL A 80 -13.19 -9.17 24.89
C VAL A 80 -14.53 -9.24 25.61
N ASP A 81 -15.61 -9.42 24.85
CA ASP A 81 -16.95 -9.62 25.39
C ASP A 81 -17.25 -11.11 25.57
N THR A 82 -17.25 -11.56 26.83
CA THR A 82 -17.55 -12.94 27.23
C THR A 82 -19.02 -13.14 27.62
N LYS A 83 -19.84 -12.08 27.58
CA LYS A 83 -21.23 -12.09 28.08
C LYS A 83 -22.27 -12.08 26.95
N ALA A 84 -21.85 -12.07 25.69
CA ALA A 84 -22.76 -12.07 24.56
C ALA A 84 -23.42 -13.44 24.40
N ASN A 85 -24.73 -13.43 24.11
CA ASN A 85 -25.49 -14.67 23.92
C ASN A 85 -25.40 -15.09 22.45
N ASN A 86 -24.72 -16.21 22.18
CA ASN A 86 -24.58 -16.78 20.82
C ASN A 86 -25.90 -17.19 20.18
N GLN A 87 -26.99 -17.31 20.94
CA GLN A 87 -28.32 -17.63 20.42
C GLN A 87 -29.09 -16.40 19.93
N GLU A 88 -28.54 -15.21 20.10
CA GLU A 88 -29.14 -13.94 19.69
C GLU A 88 -28.22 -13.23 18.69
N GLU A 89 -28.81 -12.41 17.83
CA GLU A 89 -28.03 -11.43 17.07
C GLU A 89 -27.43 -10.42 18.06
N ASN A 90 -26.16 -10.09 17.89
CA ASN A 90 -25.47 -9.12 18.72
C ASN A 90 -24.81 -8.05 17.84
N THR A 91 -25.05 -6.79 18.17
CA THR A 91 -24.43 -5.63 17.51
C THR A 91 -23.58 -4.85 18.50
N TRP A 92 -22.32 -4.61 18.16
CA TRP A 92 -21.40 -3.79 18.94
C TRP A 92 -21.18 -2.44 18.28
N PHE A 93 -21.07 -1.41 19.11
CA PHE A 93 -20.76 -0.04 18.68
C PHE A 93 -20.12 0.73 19.84
N VAL A 94 -19.39 1.79 19.53
CA VAL A 94 -18.77 2.66 20.54
C VAL A 94 -19.43 4.02 20.59
N LYS A 95 -19.35 4.65 21.74
CA LYS A 95 -19.56 6.08 21.93
C LYS A 95 -18.27 6.73 22.38
N THR A 96 -18.04 7.96 21.94
CA THR A 96 -16.90 8.75 22.39
C THR A 96 -17.22 9.46 23.70
N VAL A 97 -16.22 9.67 24.54
CA VAL A 97 -16.33 10.41 25.81
C VAL A 97 -15.19 11.42 25.89
N LEU A 98 -15.52 12.70 25.86
CA LEU A 98 -14.55 13.78 25.99
C LEU A 98 -15.00 14.73 27.10
N LYS A 99 -14.12 15.01 28.07
CA LYS A 99 -14.42 15.88 29.22
C LYS A 99 -15.74 15.51 29.93
N GLY A 100 -15.98 14.20 30.06
CA GLY A 100 -17.18 13.63 30.70
C GLY A 100 -18.46 13.65 29.85
N LYS A 101 -18.44 14.24 28.64
CA LYS A 101 -19.58 14.24 27.72
C LYS A 101 -19.47 13.05 26.77
N GLU A 102 -20.49 12.20 26.79
CA GLU A 102 -20.65 11.11 25.83
C GLU A 102 -21.30 11.59 24.53
N THR A 103 -20.85 11.11 23.37
CA THR A 103 -21.41 11.43 22.04
C THR A 103 -21.40 10.20 21.15
N ASP A 104 -22.43 10.04 20.33
CA ASP A 104 -22.53 8.93 19.38
C ASP A 104 -21.39 8.98 18.36
N ALA A 105 -20.88 7.81 17.98
CA ALA A 105 -19.89 7.64 16.93
C ALA A 105 -20.47 6.77 15.81
N LYS A 106 -19.97 6.97 14.58
CA LYS A 106 -20.34 6.12 13.43
C LYS A 106 -19.62 4.78 13.50
N GLY A 107 -20.27 3.75 12.96
CA GLY A 107 -19.73 2.40 12.88
C GLY A 107 -20.35 1.47 13.90
N SER A 108 -20.66 0.26 13.44
CA SER A 108 -21.15 -0.84 14.27
C SER A 108 -20.89 -2.15 13.55
N PHE A 109 -20.80 -3.25 14.30
CA PHE A 109 -20.62 -4.57 13.74
C PHE A 109 -21.64 -5.54 14.32
N THR A 110 -22.27 -6.34 13.46
CA THR A 110 -23.30 -7.29 13.86
C THR A 110 -22.86 -8.72 13.57
N ILE A 111 -22.94 -9.58 14.59
CA ILE A 111 -22.83 -11.02 14.42
C ILE A 111 -24.25 -11.61 14.55
N PRO A 112 -24.76 -12.27 13.49
CA PRO A 112 -26.04 -12.97 13.53
C PRO A 112 -26.11 -14.03 14.63
N ALA A 113 -27.33 -14.38 15.04
CA ALA A 113 -27.56 -15.50 15.94
C ALA A 113 -26.97 -16.78 15.35
N GLN A 114 -26.34 -17.60 16.21
CA GLN A 114 -25.81 -18.91 15.88
C GLN A 114 -24.71 -18.90 14.81
N SER A 115 -24.06 -17.76 14.54
CA SER A 115 -22.89 -17.71 13.68
C SER A 115 -21.79 -18.64 14.20
N PRO A 116 -21.12 -19.39 13.31
CA PRO A 116 -19.99 -20.24 13.69
C PRO A 116 -18.82 -19.38 14.18
N ASP A 117 -17.93 -20.01 14.93
CA ASP A 117 -16.63 -19.39 15.23
C ASP A 117 -15.85 -19.26 13.93
N LYS A 118 -15.28 -18.08 13.71
CA LYS A 118 -14.61 -17.73 12.47
C LYS A 118 -13.61 -16.63 12.73
N ASP A 119 -12.37 -16.87 12.33
CA ASP A 119 -11.22 -15.96 12.44
C ASP A 119 -11.10 -14.99 11.26
N TYR A 120 -12.08 -15.00 10.34
CA TYR A 120 -12.13 -14.09 9.20
C TYR A 120 -13.55 -13.66 8.82
N LEU A 121 -13.64 -12.47 8.22
CA LEU A 121 -14.79 -12.06 7.43
C LEU A 121 -14.66 -12.66 6.02
N SER A 122 -15.78 -13.08 5.43
CA SER A 122 -15.80 -13.60 4.06
C SER A 122 -16.55 -12.66 3.14
N ILE A 123 -15.93 -12.34 2.01
CA ILE A 123 -16.53 -11.62 0.90
C ILE A 123 -16.66 -12.61 -0.25
N LYS A 124 -17.89 -13.00 -0.54
CA LYS A 124 -18.19 -13.86 -1.68
C LYS A 124 -17.97 -13.09 -2.97
N LEU A 125 -17.23 -13.69 -3.90
CA LEU A 125 -16.90 -13.07 -5.15
C LEU A 125 -17.84 -13.51 -6.26
N LYS A 126 -18.14 -12.58 -7.16
CA LYS A 126 -18.78 -12.85 -8.44
C LYS A 126 -17.79 -13.62 -9.33
N PRO A 127 -18.10 -14.88 -9.70
CA PRO A 127 -17.15 -15.71 -10.42
C PRO A 127 -16.90 -15.18 -11.83
N VAL A 128 -15.64 -15.28 -12.26
CA VAL A 128 -15.22 -15.08 -13.64
C VAL A 128 -14.48 -16.35 -14.09
N ALA A 129 -15.01 -17.02 -15.10
CA ALA A 129 -14.51 -18.33 -15.52
C ALA A 129 -13.05 -18.25 -15.98
N GLY A 130 -12.16 -19.03 -15.37
CA GLY A 130 -10.73 -19.05 -15.68
C GLY A 130 -9.89 -18.01 -14.93
N TYR A 131 -10.49 -17.24 -14.03
CA TYR A 131 -9.81 -16.17 -13.28
C TYR A 131 -9.70 -16.51 -11.80
N ILE A 132 -8.69 -15.93 -11.17
CA ILE A 132 -8.48 -15.95 -9.72
C ILE A 132 -8.45 -14.52 -9.16
N PRO A 133 -8.91 -14.29 -7.93
CA PRO A 133 -8.68 -13.02 -7.23
C PRO A 133 -7.18 -12.86 -6.98
N ASN A 134 -6.64 -11.67 -7.22
CA ASN A 134 -5.23 -11.35 -7.03
C ASN A 134 -5.06 -10.09 -6.19
N ASP A 135 -4.17 -9.18 -6.58
CA ASP A 135 -3.86 -7.97 -5.82
C ASP A 135 -5.09 -7.09 -5.62
N LEU A 136 -5.14 -6.45 -4.45
CA LEU A 136 -6.20 -5.52 -4.05
C LEU A 136 -5.65 -4.13 -3.80
N SER A 137 -6.55 -3.16 -3.83
CA SER A 137 -6.39 -1.90 -3.12
C SER A 137 -7.72 -1.52 -2.47
N VAL A 138 -7.71 -0.49 -1.63
CA VAL A 138 -8.88 -0.05 -0.87
C VAL A 138 -9.10 1.45 -0.97
N GLY A 139 -10.35 1.84 -0.86
CA GLY A 139 -10.81 3.23 -0.73
C GLY A 139 -12.25 3.24 -0.28
N ASP A 140 -12.71 4.37 0.26
CA ASP A 140 -14.13 4.57 0.53
C ASP A 140 -14.82 4.90 -0.80
N LEU A 141 -15.38 3.90 -1.48
CA LEU A 141 -15.94 4.06 -2.83
C LEU A 141 -17.35 4.65 -2.79
N ASP A 142 -17.93 4.80 -1.61
CA ASP A 142 -19.33 5.13 -1.43
C ASP A 142 -19.58 6.24 -0.37
N GLY A 143 -18.51 6.79 0.18
CA GLY A 143 -18.48 7.93 1.09
C GLY A 143 -19.24 7.69 2.39
N ASP A 144 -19.25 6.45 2.90
CA ASP A 144 -19.87 6.07 4.17
C ASP A 144 -18.88 6.03 5.36
N GLY A 145 -17.58 6.16 5.08
CA GLY A 145 -16.48 6.11 6.04
C GLY A 145 -15.89 4.71 6.25
N ARG A 146 -16.24 3.72 5.42
CA ARG A 146 -15.70 2.36 5.46
C ARG A 146 -14.92 2.10 4.19
N TYR A 147 -13.87 1.29 4.30
CA TYR A 147 -13.14 0.85 3.12
C TYR A 147 -13.95 -0.18 2.35
N ASP A 148 -13.95 -0.03 1.03
CA ASP A 148 -14.36 -1.01 0.05
C ASP A 148 -13.11 -1.58 -0.64
N LEU A 149 -13.27 -2.75 -1.26
CA LEU A 149 -12.19 -3.47 -1.92
C LEU A 149 -12.32 -3.32 -3.44
N VAL A 150 -11.23 -2.94 -4.10
CA VAL A 150 -11.06 -3.15 -5.55
C VAL A 150 -10.16 -4.35 -5.76
N VAL A 151 -10.69 -5.36 -6.43
CA VAL A 151 -10.08 -6.68 -6.61
C VAL A 151 -9.66 -6.84 -8.07
N HIS A 152 -8.37 -7.08 -8.30
CA HIS A 152 -7.89 -7.51 -9.62
C HIS A 152 -8.18 -9.01 -9.79
N MET A 153 -9.13 -9.32 -10.67
CA MET A 153 -9.38 -10.68 -11.13
C MET A 153 -8.42 -10.98 -12.28
N THR A 154 -7.49 -11.90 -12.05
CA THR A 154 -6.41 -12.27 -12.99
C THR A 154 -6.73 -13.59 -13.69
N GLY A 155 -6.72 -13.59 -15.02
CA GLY A 155 -6.80 -14.81 -15.84
C GLY A 155 -5.41 -15.39 -16.13
N LYS A 156 -5.18 -15.91 -17.34
CA LYS A 156 -3.84 -16.29 -17.80
C LYS A 156 -2.95 -15.05 -17.91
N SER A 157 -1.99 -14.94 -17.00
CA SER A 157 -0.99 -13.86 -16.95
C SER A 157 0.40 -14.32 -17.43
N LEU A 158 1.23 -13.38 -17.89
CA LEU A 158 2.61 -13.64 -18.32
C LEU A 158 3.56 -12.50 -17.94
N ASP A 159 4.75 -12.82 -17.44
CA ASP A 159 5.83 -11.84 -17.27
C ASP A 159 6.25 -11.21 -18.61
N ASN A 160 6.89 -10.05 -18.53
CA ASN A 160 7.42 -9.29 -19.64
C ASN A 160 8.44 -10.04 -20.49
N SER A 161 9.19 -10.97 -19.92
CA SER A 161 10.15 -11.80 -20.65
C SER A 161 9.49 -12.87 -21.54
N PHE A 162 8.24 -13.26 -21.26
CA PHE A 162 7.56 -14.33 -22.00
C PHE A 162 6.68 -13.84 -23.14
N LYS A 163 6.64 -14.63 -24.22
CA LYS A 163 5.65 -14.52 -25.29
C LYS A 163 4.37 -15.27 -24.93
N GLY A 164 3.28 -14.94 -25.61
CA GLY A 164 2.00 -15.64 -25.51
C GLY A 164 0.83 -14.70 -25.25
N MET A 165 -0.36 -15.14 -25.70
CA MET A 165 -1.62 -14.49 -25.38
C MET A 165 -1.96 -14.62 -23.90
N THR A 166 -2.46 -13.53 -23.34
CA THR A 166 -3.00 -13.43 -21.98
C THR A 166 -4.50 -13.18 -22.04
N ASP A 167 -5.18 -13.44 -20.93
CA ASP A 167 -6.57 -13.00 -20.76
C ASP A 167 -6.63 -11.49 -20.45
N PRO A 168 -7.75 -10.80 -20.71
CA PRO A 168 -7.93 -9.40 -20.33
C PRO A 168 -7.95 -9.19 -18.80
N PRO A 169 -7.32 -8.14 -18.26
CA PRO A 169 -7.49 -7.79 -16.85
C PRO A 169 -8.92 -7.38 -16.51
N ILE A 170 -9.45 -7.88 -15.40
CA ILE A 170 -10.79 -7.55 -14.90
C ILE A 170 -10.67 -7.01 -13.48
N PHE A 171 -11.39 -5.93 -13.19
CA PHE A 171 -11.50 -5.35 -11.85
C PHE A 171 -12.92 -5.48 -11.35
N GLN A 172 -13.09 -5.87 -10.09
CA GLN A 172 -14.37 -5.90 -9.40
C GLN A 172 -14.28 -5.07 -8.13
N ALA A 173 -15.37 -4.42 -7.75
CA ALA A 173 -15.44 -3.72 -6.46
C ALA A 173 -16.49 -4.34 -5.55
N TYR A 174 -16.16 -4.40 -4.25
CA TYR A 174 -17.01 -4.94 -3.21
C TYR A 174 -16.94 -4.07 -1.97
N THR A 175 -18.07 -3.88 -1.31
CA THR A 175 -18.05 -3.39 0.06
C THR A 175 -17.45 -4.44 1.00
N VAL A 176 -16.93 -4.02 2.15
CA VAL A 176 -16.31 -4.95 3.12
C VAL A 176 -17.30 -5.95 3.74
N ASP A 177 -18.61 -5.70 3.63
CA ASP A 177 -19.66 -6.66 4.00
C ASP A 177 -20.09 -7.60 2.85
N GLY A 178 -19.48 -7.46 1.67
CA GLY A 178 -19.58 -8.39 0.54
C GLY A 178 -20.61 -8.01 -0.52
N THR A 179 -21.10 -6.76 -0.55
CA THR A 179 -21.95 -6.28 -1.63
C THR A 179 -21.12 -6.01 -2.88
N PHE A 180 -21.43 -6.70 -3.98
CA PHE A 180 -20.83 -6.41 -5.29
C PHE A 180 -21.30 -5.04 -5.80
N LEU A 181 -20.36 -4.17 -6.16
CA LEU A 181 -20.62 -2.83 -6.67
C LEU A 181 -20.58 -2.80 -8.20
N TRP A 182 -19.44 -3.15 -8.80
CA TRP A 182 -19.24 -3.07 -10.25
C TRP A 182 -18.11 -3.97 -10.75
N GLN A 183 -18.00 -4.10 -12.07
CA GLN A 183 -16.90 -4.78 -12.76
C GLN A 183 -16.46 -3.97 -14.00
N ILE A 184 -15.15 -3.83 -14.18
CA ILE A 184 -14.51 -3.21 -15.36
C ILE A 184 -13.67 -4.28 -16.08
N ASN A 185 -13.65 -4.24 -17.41
CA ASN A 185 -12.81 -5.12 -18.23
C ASN A 185 -11.85 -4.26 -19.08
N LEU A 186 -10.55 -4.38 -18.85
CA LEU A 186 -9.55 -3.58 -19.57
C LEU A 186 -9.40 -3.97 -21.04
N GLY A 187 -9.93 -5.12 -21.43
CA GLY A 187 -9.99 -5.56 -22.82
C GLY A 187 -8.66 -6.11 -23.33
N LYS A 188 -8.68 -6.55 -24.59
CA LYS A 188 -7.58 -7.31 -25.21
C LYS A 188 -6.28 -6.52 -25.39
N ASN A 189 -6.37 -5.19 -25.37
CA ASN A 189 -5.23 -4.31 -25.64
C ASN A 189 -4.44 -3.94 -24.38
N ILE A 190 -4.84 -4.46 -23.22
CA ILE A 190 -4.02 -4.48 -22.01
C ILE A 190 -3.60 -5.93 -21.74
N ARG A 191 -2.30 -6.15 -21.57
CA ARG A 191 -1.73 -7.46 -21.27
C ARG A 191 -1.81 -7.74 -19.77
N GLU A 192 -2.03 -9.00 -19.41
CA GLU A 192 -2.15 -9.41 -18.01
C GLU A 192 -0.82 -9.91 -17.43
N GLY A 193 -0.47 -9.43 -16.24
CA GLY A 193 0.77 -9.73 -15.54
C GLY A 193 1.20 -8.61 -14.58
N ALA A 194 2.05 -8.96 -13.61
CA ALA A 194 2.45 -8.10 -12.48
C ALA A 194 2.98 -6.72 -12.88
N HIS A 195 3.65 -6.61 -14.04
CA HIS A 195 4.30 -5.37 -14.47
C HIS A 195 3.46 -4.50 -15.41
N TYR A 196 2.23 -4.90 -15.74
CA TYR A 196 1.36 -4.17 -16.67
C TYR A 196 0.41 -3.22 -15.97
N THR A 197 -0.64 -3.75 -15.33
CA THR A 197 -1.71 -2.91 -14.77
C THR A 197 -1.37 -2.51 -13.35
N GLN A 198 -0.88 -1.29 -13.20
CA GLN A 198 -0.69 -0.64 -11.91
C GLN A 198 -1.92 0.24 -11.69
N PHE A 199 -2.75 -0.12 -10.71
CA PHE A 199 -4.04 0.54 -10.46
C PHE A 199 -4.04 1.23 -9.11
N MET A 200 -4.56 2.46 -9.05
CA MET A 200 -4.63 3.28 -7.85
C MET A 200 -6.08 3.46 -7.41
N VAL A 201 -6.31 3.40 -6.09
CA VAL A 201 -7.60 3.66 -5.46
C VAL A 201 -7.42 4.73 -4.39
N TYR A 202 -8.01 5.91 -4.63
CA TYR A 202 -7.84 7.07 -3.76
C TYR A 202 -8.88 8.16 -4.08
N ASP A 203 -9.29 8.94 -3.08
CA ASP A 203 -10.09 10.17 -3.28
C ASP A 203 -9.18 11.29 -3.79
N LEU A 204 -9.12 11.45 -5.12
CA LEU A 204 -8.17 12.32 -5.79
C LEU A 204 -8.62 13.78 -5.85
N ASP A 205 -9.93 14.03 -5.84
CA ASP A 205 -10.49 15.39 -5.95
C ASP A 205 -11.09 15.97 -4.66
N GLY A 206 -11.10 15.18 -3.60
CA GLY A 206 -11.56 15.56 -2.26
C GLY A 206 -13.05 15.78 -2.17
N ASP A 207 -13.83 14.84 -2.71
CA ASP A 207 -15.28 14.78 -2.54
C ASP A 207 -15.73 13.74 -1.49
N GLY A 208 -14.80 12.93 -0.98
CA GLY A 208 -15.03 11.88 0.01
C GLY A 208 -15.36 10.53 -0.61
N ILE A 209 -15.19 10.36 -1.93
CA ILE A 209 -15.33 9.10 -2.65
C ILE A 209 -13.99 8.81 -3.34
N SER A 210 -13.48 7.59 -3.20
CA SER A 210 -12.25 7.19 -3.87
C SER A 210 -12.49 6.86 -5.34
N GLU A 211 -11.67 7.39 -6.25
CA GLU A 211 -11.63 6.99 -7.65
C GLU A 211 -10.82 5.71 -7.86
N PHE A 212 -11.03 5.06 -9.00
CA PHE A 212 -10.17 4.02 -9.54
C PHE A 212 -9.43 4.55 -10.78
N VAL A 213 -8.09 4.50 -10.78
CA VAL A 213 -7.25 5.03 -11.86
C VAL A 213 -6.27 3.98 -12.35
N CYS A 214 -6.21 3.76 -13.66
CA CYS A 214 -5.21 2.87 -14.26
C CYS A 214 -4.96 3.18 -15.73
N LYS A 215 -3.89 2.58 -16.27
CA LYS A 215 -3.62 2.57 -17.72
C LYS A 215 -4.70 1.76 -18.45
N THR A 216 -5.25 2.32 -19.50
CA THR A 216 -6.28 1.71 -20.34
C THR A 216 -5.89 1.76 -21.82
N ALA A 217 -6.70 1.13 -22.67
CA ALA A 217 -6.47 1.08 -24.12
C ALA A 217 -7.80 1.02 -24.87
N ASP A 218 -7.72 1.08 -26.20
CA ASP A 218 -8.84 0.80 -27.09
C ASP A 218 -9.59 -0.48 -26.66
N GLY A 219 -10.89 -0.36 -26.41
CA GLY A 219 -11.75 -1.48 -26.02
C GLY A 219 -11.80 -1.81 -24.53
N THR A 220 -11.15 -1.01 -23.67
CA THR A 220 -11.47 -1.03 -22.23
C THR A 220 -12.95 -0.65 -22.05
N THR A 221 -13.68 -1.46 -21.29
CA THR A 221 -15.13 -1.34 -21.10
C THR A 221 -15.43 -1.18 -19.61
N ASP A 222 -16.12 -0.10 -19.25
CA ASP A 222 -16.53 0.19 -17.88
C ASP A 222 -17.77 -0.62 -17.45
N SER A 223 -18.27 -0.38 -16.23
CA SER A 223 -19.41 -1.10 -15.66
C SER A 223 -20.76 -0.89 -16.39
N GLN A 224 -20.88 0.18 -17.18
CA GLN A 224 -22.08 0.55 -17.93
C GLN A 224 -21.92 0.35 -19.45
N ASN A 225 -20.84 -0.31 -19.86
CA ASN A 225 -20.46 -0.54 -21.26
C ASN A 225 -20.03 0.73 -22.03
N ASN A 226 -19.61 1.79 -21.33
CA ASN A 226 -18.87 2.86 -21.97
C ASN A 226 -17.47 2.33 -22.35
N ILE A 227 -17.02 2.70 -23.55
CA ILE A 227 -15.80 2.20 -24.15
C ILE A 227 -14.74 3.32 -24.16
N VAL A 228 -13.52 2.99 -23.73
CA VAL A 228 -12.35 3.82 -24.01
C VAL A 228 -11.87 3.51 -25.43
N GLY A 229 -11.72 4.55 -26.24
CA GLY A 229 -11.20 4.44 -27.61
C GLY A 229 -12.09 3.62 -28.55
N ASP A 230 -11.49 2.75 -29.36
CA ASP A 230 -12.18 1.97 -30.40
C ASP A 230 -12.14 0.45 -30.11
N VAL A 231 -13.30 -0.11 -29.72
CA VAL A 231 -13.46 -1.55 -29.40
C VAL A 231 -13.13 -2.49 -30.57
N SER A 232 -13.14 -2.00 -31.82
CA SER A 232 -12.82 -2.81 -32.99
C SER A 232 -11.32 -3.10 -33.14
N LYS A 233 -10.45 -2.36 -32.44
CA LYS A 233 -9.01 -2.51 -32.56
C LYS A 233 -8.48 -3.73 -31.80
N ASP A 234 -7.54 -4.41 -32.45
CA ASP A 234 -6.72 -5.45 -31.85
C ASP A 234 -5.25 -5.12 -32.15
N TRP A 235 -4.57 -4.60 -31.13
CA TRP A 235 -3.18 -4.18 -31.20
C TRP A 235 -2.22 -5.28 -30.74
N ARG A 236 -2.75 -6.45 -30.38
CA ARG A 236 -1.93 -7.61 -30.04
C ARG A 236 -1.22 -8.13 -31.27
N ASP A 237 0.01 -8.55 -31.08
CA ASP A 237 0.69 -9.39 -32.05
C ASP A 237 0.09 -10.80 -32.02
N VAL A 238 -0.71 -11.15 -33.03
CA VAL A 238 -1.44 -12.42 -33.11
C VAL A 238 -0.69 -13.51 -33.86
N ASP A 239 0.49 -13.23 -34.42
CA ASP A 239 1.29 -14.21 -35.13
C ASP A 239 2.05 -15.10 -34.13
N PRO A 240 1.73 -16.41 -34.02
CA PRO A 240 2.38 -17.31 -33.06
C PRO A 240 3.88 -17.49 -33.29
N ASP A 241 4.38 -17.23 -34.51
CA ASP A 241 5.80 -17.35 -34.85
C ASP A 241 6.58 -16.06 -34.54
N SER A 242 5.87 -14.96 -34.24
CA SER A 242 6.50 -13.67 -33.96
C SER A 242 7.37 -13.67 -32.70
N ALA A 243 8.42 -12.84 -32.70
CA ALA A 243 9.23 -12.54 -31.53
C ALA A 243 8.42 -11.86 -30.40
N THR A 244 7.30 -11.24 -30.73
CA THR A 244 6.46 -10.44 -29.84
C THR A 244 5.04 -10.98 -29.70
N TYR A 245 4.80 -12.26 -30.06
CA TYR A 245 3.48 -12.90 -29.95
C TYR A 245 2.79 -12.61 -28.60
N GLY A 246 1.57 -12.07 -28.66
CA GLY A 246 0.74 -11.68 -27.53
C GLY A 246 1.10 -10.36 -26.84
N LYS A 247 2.05 -9.59 -27.38
CA LYS A 247 2.42 -8.24 -26.89
C LYS A 247 1.63 -7.14 -27.59
N ILE A 248 1.50 -5.98 -26.94
CA ILE A 248 0.82 -4.79 -27.47
C ILE A 248 1.84 -3.65 -27.59
N LEU A 249 2.57 -3.62 -28.71
CA LEU A 249 3.66 -2.65 -28.95
C LEU A 249 3.29 -1.57 -29.98
N LYS A 250 2.01 -1.48 -30.33
CA LYS A 250 1.42 -0.50 -31.25
C LYS A 250 0.07 -0.04 -30.68
N GLY A 251 -0.51 0.98 -31.31
CA GLY A 251 -1.78 1.56 -30.88
C GLY A 251 -1.63 2.58 -29.74
N PRO A 252 -2.71 3.35 -29.49
CA PRO A 252 -2.74 4.35 -28.43
C PRO A 252 -2.71 3.71 -27.04
N GLU A 253 -2.29 4.49 -26.06
CA GLU A 253 -2.27 4.10 -24.65
C GLU A 253 -2.88 5.25 -23.85
N TYR A 254 -3.78 4.93 -22.93
CA TYR A 254 -4.54 5.94 -22.19
C TYR A 254 -4.31 5.82 -20.69
N LEU A 255 -4.59 6.90 -19.97
CA LEU A 255 -4.80 6.92 -18.52
C LEU A 255 -6.25 7.32 -18.28
N SER A 256 -7.00 6.48 -17.57
CA SER A 256 -8.42 6.72 -17.30
C SER A 256 -8.73 6.76 -15.81
N VAL A 257 -9.69 7.61 -15.45
CA VAL A 257 -10.29 7.69 -14.11
C VAL A 257 -11.70 7.14 -14.18
N PHE A 258 -12.04 6.27 -13.24
CA PHE A 258 -13.35 5.68 -13.07
C PHE A 258 -13.92 6.09 -11.72
N ASN A 259 -15.23 6.32 -11.68
CA ASN A 259 -15.94 6.63 -10.46
C ASN A 259 -15.94 5.42 -9.51
N GLY A 260 -15.53 5.61 -8.26
CA GLY A 260 -15.45 4.52 -7.29
C GLY A 260 -16.79 3.86 -6.98
N ARG A 261 -17.88 4.61 -6.93
CA ARG A 261 -19.20 4.05 -6.58
C ARG A 261 -19.75 3.18 -7.69
N THR A 262 -19.60 3.62 -8.93
CA THR A 262 -20.30 3.03 -10.07
C THR A 262 -19.40 2.22 -10.98
N GLY A 263 -18.08 2.42 -10.95
CA GLY A 263 -17.14 1.85 -11.90
C GLY A 263 -17.27 2.41 -13.32
N THR A 264 -17.90 3.59 -13.47
CA THR A 264 -18.09 4.23 -14.78
C THR A 264 -16.93 5.16 -15.11
N LEU A 265 -16.56 5.21 -16.39
CA LEU A 265 -15.52 6.11 -16.91
C LEU A 265 -15.90 7.57 -16.65
N ILE A 266 -15.02 8.31 -15.99
CA ILE A 266 -15.15 9.76 -15.78
C ILE A 266 -14.42 10.51 -16.89
N THR A 267 -13.14 10.19 -17.07
CA THR A 267 -12.27 10.88 -18.02
C THR A 267 -11.15 9.98 -18.51
N THR A 268 -10.60 10.31 -19.67
CA THR A 268 -9.46 9.63 -20.25
C THR A 268 -8.52 10.66 -20.91
N THR A 269 -7.23 10.42 -20.81
CA THR A 269 -6.17 11.19 -21.48
C THR A 269 -5.15 10.24 -22.07
N GLU A 270 -4.30 10.73 -22.98
CA GLU A 270 -3.14 9.97 -23.45
C GLU A 270 -2.19 9.63 -22.28
N TYR A 271 -1.65 8.41 -22.30
CA TYR A 271 -0.72 7.93 -21.28
C TYR A 271 0.65 8.58 -21.47
N ILE A 272 1.21 9.14 -20.39
CA ILE A 272 2.56 9.71 -20.38
C ILE A 272 3.46 8.82 -19.49
N PRO A 273 4.66 8.45 -19.97
CA PRO A 273 5.16 8.68 -21.33
C PRO A 273 4.53 7.76 -22.36
N GLU A 274 4.45 8.26 -23.59
CA GLU A 274 4.18 7.43 -24.76
C GLU A 274 5.23 6.32 -24.90
N ARG A 275 4.84 5.25 -25.62
CA ARG A 275 5.71 4.12 -25.93
C ARG A 275 7.02 4.57 -26.63
N GLY A 276 6.91 5.43 -27.64
CA GLY A 276 8.07 5.92 -28.41
C GLY A 276 8.85 4.80 -29.12
N ASP A 277 10.16 5.00 -29.26
CA ASP A 277 11.07 3.97 -29.79
C ASP A 277 11.18 2.80 -28.82
N LEU A 278 10.89 1.58 -29.30
CA LEU A 278 10.97 0.35 -28.50
C LEU A 278 12.39 0.15 -27.95
N ALA A 279 13.42 0.51 -28.71
CA ALA A 279 14.82 0.43 -28.31
C ALA A 279 15.26 1.58 -27.37
N GLY A 280 14.36 2.49 -26.99
CA GLY A 280 14.67 3.63 -26.12
C GLY A 280 14.67 3.33 -24.62
N TRP A 281 14.30 2.10 -24.21
CA TRP A 281 14.04 1.75 -22.81
C TRP A 281 15.17 0.94 -22.16
N GLY A 282 16.24 0.68 -22.91
CA GLY A 282 17.43 0.01 -22.42
C GLY A 282 18.27 0.82 -21.44
N GLY A 283 19.08 0.14 -20.64
CA GLY A 283 20.05 0.80 -19.76
C GLY A 283 20.82 -0.17 -18.87
N LYS A 284 21.26 0.30 -17.69
CA LYS A 284 22.22 -0.42 -16.85
C LYS A 284 21.62 -1.16 -15.65
N GLY A 285 20.33 -1.02 -15.33
CA GLY A 285 19.69 -1.65 -14.18
C GLY A 285 19.38 -3.14 -14.38
N GLY A 286 19.53 -3.95 -13.33
CA GLY A 286 19.16 -5.37 -13.28
C GLY A 286 19.78 -6.17 -14.42
N SER A 287 18.95 -6.98 -15.10
CA SER A 287 19.35 -7.69 -16.32
C SER A 287 19.81 -6.80 -17.49
N GLY A 288 19.68 -5.47 -17.40
CA GLY A 288 20.39 -4.47 -18.21
C GLY A 288 20.26 -4.57 -19.73
N GLY A 289 20.96 -3.75 -20.49
CA GLY A 289 20.93 -3.79 -21.97
C GLY A 289 19.62 -3.25 -22.57
N ASN A 290 19.42 -3.52 -23.86
CA ASN A 290 18.33 -2.97 -24.66
C ASN A 290 17.48 -4.07 -25.30
N ASP A 291 16.21 -3.81 -25.58
CA ASP A 291 15.33 -4.74 -26.29
C ASP A 291 14.30 -4.00 -27.16
N THR A 292 13.79 -4.69 -28.18
CA THR A 292 12.65 -4.24 -29.00
C THR A 292 11.47 -5.20 -28.90
N LYS A 293 11.42 -5.99 -27.83
CA LYS A 293 10.49 -7.13 -27.68
C LYS A 293 9.41 -6.88 -26.63
N GLY A 294 9.37 -5.69 -26.05
CA GLY A 294 8.34 -5.35 -25.09
C GLY A 294 8.66 -5.82 -23.66
N ASN A 295 9.94 -5.90 -23.29
CA ASN A 295 10.30 -6.18 -21.89
C ASN A 295 10.45 -4.88 -21.09
N ARG A 296 11.51 -4.11 -21.34
CA ARG A 296 11.86 -2.91 -20.55
C ARG A 296 10.84 -1.79 -20.67
N ILE A 297 10.26 -1.65 -21.84
CA ILE A 297 9.26 -0.63 -22.15
C ILE A 297 7.95 -0.82 -21.38
N ASP A 298 7.51 -2.06 -21.15
CA ASP A 298 6.23 -2.34 -20.47
C ASP A 298 6.44 -2.65 -18.98
N ARG A 299 7.47 -2.03 -18.39
CA ARG A 299 7.73 -2.08 -16.96
C ARG A 299 7.07 -0.87 -16.31
N PHE A 300 5.88 -1.06 -15.76
CA PHE A 300 5.11 0.02 -15.14
C PHE A 300 5.16 -0.07 -13.61
N THR A 301 5.16 1.09 -12.96
CA THR A 301 4.85 1.26 -11.53
C THR A 301 3.91 2.46 -11.38
N ALA A 302 3.33 2.66 -10.19
CA ALA A 302 2.47 3.82 -9.92
C ALA A 302 2.43 4.13 -8.42
N CYS A 303 2.04 5.34 -8.05
CA CYS A 303 1.69 5.69 -6.67
C CYS A 303 0.71 6.85 -6.59
N ILE A 304 0.23 7.07 -5.37
CA ILE A 304 -0.34 8.34 -4.92
C ILE A 304 0.72 9.10 -4.12
N ALA A 305 0.77 10.42 -4.28
CA ALA A 305 1.67 11.30 -3.53
C ALA A 305 1.02 12.68 -3.27
N TYR A 306 1.27 13.26 -2.11
CA TYR A 306 0.86 14.62 -1.74
C TYR A 306 1.93 15.62 -2.18
N LEU A 307 2.07 15.79 -3.51
CA LEU A 307 3.12 16.62 -4.12
C LEU A 307 2.97 18.12 -3.84
N ASP A 308 1.80 18.58 -3.38
CA ASP A 308 1.60 19.95 -2.89
C ASP A 308 1.49 20.02 -1.35
N GLY A 309 1.68 18.88 -0.66
CA GLY A 309 1.53 18.72 0.79
C GLY A 309 0.08 18.69 1.29
N ILE A 310 -0.92 18.72 0.40
CA ILE A 310 -2.35 18.84 0.76
C ILE A 310 -3.22 17.82 0.03
N HIS A 311 -3.14 17.77 -1.28
CA HIS A 311 -4.02 17.01 -2.15
C HIS A 311 -3.27 15.82 -2.78
N PRO A 312 -3.90 14.63 -2.80
CA PRO A 312 -3.32 13.47 -3.44
C PRO A 312 -3.23 13.64 -4.95
N SER A 313 -2.14 13.16 -5.52
CA SER A 313 -1.83 13.20 -6.94
C SER A 313 -1.46 11.80 -7.39
N VAL A 314 -1.82 11.42 -8.61
CA VAL A 314 -1.43 10.11 -9.16
C VAL A 314 -0.14 10.25 -9.96
N VAL A 315 0.84 9.39 -9.70
CA VAL A 315 2.10 9.31 -10.44
C VAL A 315 2.14 7.99 -11.19
N MET A 316 2.19 8.06 -12.51
CA MET A 316 2.31 6.90 -13.39
C MET A 316 3.74 6.79 -13.90
N CYS A 317 4.34 5.61 -13.79
CA CYS A 317 5.75 5.41 -14.05
C CYS A 317 5.97 4.36 -15.14
N ARG A 318 7.00 4.56 -15.97
CA ARG A 318 7.41 3.63 -17.02
C ARG A 318 8.92 3.50 -17.06
N GLY A 319 9.40 2.26 -17.06
CA GLY A 319 10.81 1.89 -17.16
C GLY A 319 11.59 2.04 -15.85
N TYR A 320 12.45 1.07 -15.56
CA TYR A 320 13.35 1.09 -14.40
C TYR A 320 14.70 0.40 -14.60
N TYR A 321 14.82 -0.53 -15.56
CA TYR A 321 16.11 -1.10 -15.96
C TYR A 321 16.96 -0.14 -16.81
N GLY A 322 16.34 0.87 -17.41
CA GLY A 322 17.00 1.85 -18.27
C GLY A 322 16.33 3.20 -18.17
N ARG A 323 15.92 3.78 -19.31
CA ARG A 323 15.10 5.00 -19.31
C ARG A 323 13.94 4.85 -18.33
N THR A 324 13.76 5.86 -17.51
CA THR A 324 12.78 5.91 -16.43
C THR A 324 12.04 7.22 -16.52
N VAL A 325 10.71 7.12 -16.49
CA VAL A 325 9.83 8.28 -16.57
C VAL A 325 8.79 8.18 -15.47
N LEU A 326 8.58 9.28 -14.76
CA LEU A 326 7.51 9.46 -13.78
C LEU A 326 6.66 10.64 -14.25
N ALA A 327 5.35 10.44 -14.41
CA ALA A 327 4.42 11.49 -14.81
C ALA A 327 3.37 11.69 -13.71
N ALA A 328 3.39 12.86 -13.09
CA ALA A 328 2.44 13.24 -12.05
C ALA A 328 1.21 13.91 -12.64
N TRP A 329 0.04 13.62 -12.07
CA TRP A 329 -1.25 14.14 -12.50
C TRP A 329 -2.12 14.55 -11.32
N ASP A 330 -2.81 15.66 -11.52
CA ASP A 330 -3.89 16.12 -10.65
C ASP A 330 -5.22 15.76 -11.27
N PHE A 331 -6.13 15.22 -10.46
CA PHE A 331 -7.52 15.00 -10.85
C PHE A 331 -8.40 16.03 -10.15
N LYS A 332 -9.04 16.89 -10.94
CA LYS A 332 -9.95 17.92 -10.41
C LYS A 332 -11.00 18.28 -11.43
N ASN A 333 -12.24 18.46 -10.98
CA ASN A 333 -13.38 18.80 -11.84
C ASN A 333 -13.52 17.81 -13.02
N ASN A 334 -13.43 16.50 -12.72
CA ASN A 334 -13.51 15.41 -13.71
C ASN A 334 -12.44 15.46 -14.82
N LYS A 335 -11.26 16.03 -14.55
CA LYS A 335 -10.16 16.13 -15.53
C LYS A 335 -8.83 15.79 -14.90
N LEU A 336 -8.04 15.00 -15.62
CA LEU A 336 -6.62 14.80 -15.35
C LEU A 336 -5.81 15.93 -15.99
N THR A 337 -4.92 16.55 -15.21
CA THR A 337 -3.95 17.54 -15.69
C THR A 337 -2.56 17.13 -15.25
N SER A 338 -1.61 17.02 -16.19
CA SER A 338 -0.24 16.68 -15.84
C SER A 338 0.38 17.83 -15.02
N ARG A 339 0.92 17.50 -13.85
CA ARG A 339 1.66 18.43 -13.00
C ARG A 339 3.09 18.58 -13.50
N TRP A 340 3.79 17.46 -13.66
CA TRP A 340 5.16 17.40 -14.16
C TRP A 340 5.47 16.03 -14.77
N VAL A 341 6.57 15.97 -15.52
CA VAL A 341 7.13 14.73 -16.07
C VAL A 341 8.63 14.74 -15.82
N PHE A 342 9.09 13.78 -15.01
CA PHE A 342 10.51 13.45 -14.88
C PHE A 342 10.86 12.41 -15.94
N ASP A 343 11.92 12.61 -16.70
CA ASP A 343 12.36 11.66 -17.74
C ASP A 343 13.89 11.58 -17.76
N SER A 344 14.44 10.40 -17.46
CA SER A 344 15.89 10.17 -17.58
C SER A 344 16.37 10.16 -19.03
N LYS A 345 15.45 10.13 -20.00
CA LYS A 345 15.62 10.27 -21.45
C LYS A 345 16.37 9.12 -22.13
N ASP A 346 17.49 8.67 -21.57
CA ASP A 346 18.37 7.65 -22.14
C ASP A 346 19.17 6.89 -21.07
N ALA A 347 20.05 5.99 -21.51
CA ALA A 347 20.86 5.14 -20.64
C ALA A 347 22.03 5.87 -19.96
N ASP A 348 22.46 7.02 -20.50
CA ASP A 348 23.64 7.75 -19.99
C ASP A 348 23.28 8.64 -18.79
N ASN A 349 22.00 8.98 -18.64
CA ASN A 349 21.51 9.73 -17.49
C ASN A 349 21.72 8.95 -16.17
N PRO A 350 22.22 9.59 -15.10
CA PRO A 350 22.53 8.90 -13.84
C PRO A 350 21.29 8.34 -13.10
N TYR A 351 20.09 8.81 -13.41
CA TYR A 351 18.82 8.26 -12.91
C TYR A 351 18.32 7.05 -13.72
N SER A 352 18.96 6.74 -14.85
CA SER A 352 18.64 5.58 -15.66
C SER A 352 19.08 4.27 -14.99
N GLY A 353 18.20 3.26 -14.97
CA GLY A 353 18.50 1.95 -14.42
C GLY A 353 18.44 1.83 -12.90
N MET A 354 17.82 2.79 -12.22
CA MET A 354 17.81 2.89 -10.75
C MET A 354 16.56 2.33 -10.08
N GLY A 355 15.45 2.21 -10.83
CA GLY A 355 14.16 1.83 -10.27
C GLY A 355 14.08 0.36 -9.87
N ASN A 356 13.17 0.06 -8.95
CA ASN A 356 12.85 -1.31 -8.55
C ASN A 356 11.57 -1.79 -9.24
N HIS A 357 11.19 -3.04 -8.99
CA HIS A 357 9.85 -3.56 -9.28
C HIS A 357 8.74 -2.97 -8.39
N GLY A 358 9.02 -1.87 -7.69
CA GLY A 358 8.13 -1.15 -6.80
C GLY A 358 8.76 0.21 -6.47
N LEU A 359 8.11 0.96 -5.59
CA LEU A 359 8.55 2.28 -5.14
C LEU A 359 7.99 2.53 -3.74
N THR A 360 8.40 3.64 -3.12
CA THR A 360 7.80 4.15 -1.89
C THR A 360 7.64 5.67 -2.00
N VAL A 361 6.72 6.21 -1.21
CA VAL A 361 6.39 7.64 -1.18
C VAL A 361 6.49 8.12 0.26
N ALA A 362 7.26 9.16 0.50
CA ALA A 362 7.44 9.76 1.83
C ALA A 362 7.94 11.20 1.70
N ASP A 363 7.67 12.01 2.72
CA ASP A 363 8.31 13.30 2.95
C ASP A 363 9.72 13.04 3.52
N VAL A 364 10.73 13.01 2.65
CA VAL A 364 12.09 12.61 3.02
C VAL A 364 12.96 13.79 3.43
N ASP A 365 12.60 15.01 3.03
CA ASP A 365 13.34 16.23 3.35
C ASP A 365 12.64 17.15 4.37
N ASN A 366 11.46 16.76 4.85
CA ASN A 366 10.64 17.41 5.88
C ASN A 366 10.08 18.78 5.45
N ASP A 367 9.79 18.96 4.16
CA ASP A 367 9.14 20.17 3.66
C ASP A 367 7.60 20.10 3.69
N GLY A 368 7.04 18.94 4.05
CA GLY A 368 5.61 18.65 4.14
C GLY A 368 5.01 18.03 2.87
N LYS A 369 5.79 17.90 1.79
CA LYS A 369 5.38 17.31 0.52
C LYS A 369 5.99 15.92 0.39
N ASP A 370 5.52 15.16 -0.59
CA ASP A 370 5.99 13.80 -0.79
C ASP A 370 6.98 13.71 -1.94
N GLU A 371 8.08 13.01 -1.69
CA GLU A 371 9.02 12.58 -2.70
C GLU A 371 8.76 11.12 -3.10
N ILE A 372 9.22 10.75 -4.29
CA ILE A 372 9.08 9.39 -4.83
C ILE A 372 10.43 8.68 -4.74
N ILE A 373 10.56 7.76 -3.79
CA ILE A 373 11.69 6.85 -3.67
C ILE A 373 11.50 5.72 -4.69
N TYR A 374 12.21 5.82 -5.80
CA TYR A 374 12.10 4.91 -6.94
C TYR A 374 13.29 3.95 -6.96
N GLY A 375 13.30 3.00 -6.03
CA GLY A 375 14.42 2.09 -5.82
C GLY A 375 15.66 2.80 -5.31
N SER A 376 16.69 2.90 -6.14
CA SER A 376 18.01 3.47 -5.80
C SER A 376 18.17 4.95 -6.17
N MET A 377 17.07 5.63 -6.50
CA MET A 377 16.98 7.07 -6.74
C MET A 377 15.75 7.67 -6.08
N CYS A 378 15.71 8.99 -5.97
CA CYS A 378 14.57 9.74 -5.47
C CYS A 378 14.24 10.92 -6.40
N VAL A 379 12.95 11.11 -6.68
CA VAL A 379 12.40 12.24 -7.44
C VAL A 379 11.62 13.13 -6.48
N ASP A 380 11.93 14.42 -6.55
CA ASP A 380 11.40 15.48 -5.70
C ASP A 380 9.91 15.77 -5.97
N ASP A 381 9.24 16.43 -5.02
CA ASP A 381 7.82 16.82 -5.10
C ASP A 381 7.46 17.56 -6.40
N ASN A 382 8.43 18.31 -6.93
CA ASN A 382 8.33 19.16 -8.11
C ASN A 382 8.78 18.46 -9.41
N GLY A 383 9.12 17.17 -9.37
CA GLY A 383 9.48 16.37 -10.53
C GLY A 383 10.95 16.50 -10.96
N GLN A 384 11.80 17.16 -10.17
CA GLN A 384 13.25 17.12 -10.37
C GLN A 384 13.86 15.89 -9.71
N GLY A 385 15.02 15.43 -10.18
CA GLY A 385 15.74 14.39 -9.47
C GLY A 385 16.33 14.95 -8.16
N LEU A 386 16.00 14.35 -7.02
CA LEU A 386 16.56 14.74 -5.71
C LEU A 386 17.97 14.15 -5.54
N TYR A 387 18.10 12.83 -5.72
CA TYR A 387 19.39 12.14 -5.79
C TYR A 387 19.29 10.80 -6.53
N THR A 388 20.44 10.26 -6.89
CA THR A 388 20.62 8.87 -7.33
C THR A 388 21.86 8.31 -6.67
N THR A 389 21.76 7.09 -6.15
CA THR A 389 22.88 6.40 -5.47
C THR A 389 23.82 5.71 -6.45
N GLY A 390 23.33 5.41 -7.67
CA GLY A 390 24.06 4.63 -8.66
C GLY A 390 24.07 3.13 -8.40
N PHE A 391 23.37 2.62 -7.37
CA PHE A 391 23.36 1.21 -6.99
C PHE A 391 22.52 0.31 -7.88
N ARG A 392 21.75 0.90 -8.81
CA ARG A 392 20.95 0.21 -9.82
C ARG A 392 19.72 -0.48 -9.22
N HIS A 393 18.98 -1.13 -10.10
CA HIS A 393 17.76 -1.87 -9.83
C HIS A 393 17.85 -2.90 -8.71
N GLY A 394 16.72 -3.14 -8.06
CA GLY A 394 16.48 -4.29 -7.19
C GLY A 394 15.01 -4.69 -7.06
N ASP A 395 14.81 -5.71 -6.22
CA ASP A 395 13.55 -6.46 -6.09
C ASP A 395 12.71 -6.09 -4.85
N ALA A 396 13.29 -5.36 -3.88
CA ALA A 396 12.65 -5.00 -2.62
C ALA A 396 13.17 -3.66 -2.05
N LEU A 397 12.30 -2.96 -1.32
CA LEU A 397 12.57 -1.63 -0.78
C LEU A 397 11.80 -1.42 0.53
N HIS A 398 12.47 -0.89 1.56
CA HIS A 398 11.89 -0.57 2.86
C HIS A 398 12.29 0.84 3.26
N VAL A 399 11.32 1.72 3.52
CA VAL A 399 11.56 3.12 3.88
C VAL A 399 10.78 3.45 5.15
N SER A 400 11.48 3.83 6.22
CA SER A 400 10.92 4.30 7.49
C SER A 400 12.04 4.92 8.33
N ASP A 401 11.74 5.28 9.58
CA ASP A 401 12.73 5.66 10.61
C ASP A 401 13.37 4.37 11.16
N LEU A 402 14.35 3.85 10.43
CA LEU A 402 14.95 2.54 10.67
C LEU A 402 16.14 2.64 11.63
N ASP A 403 16.95 3.69 11.48
CA ASP A 403 18.16 3.97 12.22
C ASP A 403 17.98 5.22 13.10
N LEU A 404 17.51 5.00 14.33
CA LEU A 404 17.16 6.07 15.28
C LEU A 404 18.31 7.01 15.69
N ASP A 405 19.55 6.69 15.31
CA ASP A 405 20.72 7.55 15.52
C ASP A 405 20.92 8.55 14.36
N VAL A 406 20.23 8.36 13.23
CA VAL A 406 20.27 9.20 12.04
C VAL A 406 18.94 9.93 11.94
N PRO A 407 18.91 11.27 12.03
CA PRO A 407 17.66 12.01 11.87
C PRO A 407 17.10 11.86 10.45
N GLY A 408 15.82 11.54 10.35
CA GLY A 408 15.08 11.42 9.10
C GLY A 408 14.63 9.99 8.85
N LEU A 409 14.42 9.66 7.58
CA LEU A 409 14.09 8.31 7.14
C LEU A 409 15.31 7.68 6.47
N GLU A 410 15.38 6.36 6.50
CA GLU A 410 16.34 5.56 5.77
C GLU A 410 15.65 4.70 4.71
N VAL A 411 16.40 4.41 3.66
CA VAL A 411 16.02 3.48 2.62
C VAL A 411 16.91 2.25 2.73
N PHE A 412 16.33 1.12 3.10
CA PHE A 412 16.94 -0.18 2.98
C PHE A 412 16.53 -0.81 1.65
N GLY A 413 17.52 -1.20 0.85
CA GLY A 413 17.33 -1.78 -0.47
C GLY A 413 18.26 -2.95 -0.73
N ILE A 414 17.79 -3.86 -1.58
CA ILE A 414 18.59 -4.93 -2.17
C ILE A 414 18.76 -4.67 -3.66
N HIS A 415 19.82 -5.18 -4.27
CA HIS A 415 20.18 -4.89 -5.66
C HIS A 415 20.49 -6.16 -6.45
N GLU A 416 20.00 -6.16 -7.70
CA GLU A 416 20.29 -7.23 -8.65
C GLU A 416 21.71 -7.07 -9.22
N ILE A 417 22.61 -7.93 -8.79
CA ILE A 417 23.99 -8.00 -9.30
C ILE A 417 24.11 -9.12 -10.33
N GLU A 418 23.42 -8.91 -11.45
CA GLU A 418 23.37 -9.88 -12.55
C GLU A 418 24.39 -9.60 -13.65
N ASN A 419 24.55 -10.54 -14.59
CA ASN A 419 25.27 -10.37 -15.85
C ASN A 419 26.72 -9.84 -15.71
N GLY A 420 27.41 -10.25 -14.63
CA GLY A 420 28.81 -9.88 -14.39
C GLY A 420 29.01 -8.44 -13.93
N THR A 421 27.95 -7.76 -13.48
CA THR A 421 28.06 -6.45 -12.86
C THR A 421 28.63 -6.53 -11.44
N THR A 422 29.02 -5.39 -10.88
CA THR A 422 29.67 -5.29 -9.56
C THR A 422 29.03 -4.18 -8.75
N GLY A 423 29.09 -4.29 -7.43
CA GLY A 423 28.43 -3.34 -6.52
C GLY A 423 27.89 -4.03 -5.27
N PRO A 424 27.28 -3.28 -4.34
CA PRO A 424 26.65 -3.86 -3.16
C PRO A 424 25.33 -4.54 -3.52
N GLY A 425 25.12 -5.77 -3.06
CA GLY A 425 23.83 -6.46 -3.14
C GLY A 425 22.82 -5.95 -2.10
N VAL A 426 23.30 -5.28 -1.04
CA VAL A 426 22.46 -4.69 0.02
C VAL A 426 22.97 -3.31 0.39
N THR A 427 22.06 -2.35 0.57
CA THR A 427 22.40 -0.99 0.98
C THR A 427 21.42 -0.43 2.00
N LEU A 428 21.93 0.45 2.85
CA LEU A 428 21.15 1.39 3.63
C LEU A 428 21.67 2.79 3.33
N PHE A 429 20.78 3.72 3.02
CA PHE A 429 21.12 5.12 2.77
C PHE A 429 20.07 6.07 3.31
N SER A 430 20.47 7.30 3.61
CA SER A 430 19.53 8.34 4.05
C SER A 430 18.54 8.66 2.94
N ALA A 431 17.26 8.67 3.27
CA ALA A 431 16.19 8.92 2.32
C ALA A 431 16.20 10.35 1.76
N SER A 432 16.73 11.32 2.51
CA SER A 432 16.77 12.74 2.13
C SER A 432 17.80 13.10 1.04
N ASN A 433 18.90 12.33 0.95
CA ASN A 433 20.06 12.74 0.14
C ASN A 433 20.87 11.60 -0.46
N GLY A 434 20.47 10.33 -0.25
CA GLY A 434 21.16 9.18 -0.79
C GLY A 434 22.51 8.87 -0.16
N LYS A 435 22.88 9.53 0.95
CA LYS A 435 24.13 9.25 1.64
C LYS A 435 24.10 7.83 2.19
N VAL A 436 25.03 7.02 1.72
CA VAL A 436 25.23 5.63 2.14
C VAL A 436 25.59 5.56 3.63
N LEU A 437 24.86 4.74 4.36
CA LEU A 437 25.07 4.46 5.78
C LEU A 437 25.82 3.13 5.95
N PHE A 438 25.39 2.07 5.26
CA PHE A 438 26.15 0.83 5.13
C PHE A 438 25.89 0.11 3.80
N THR A 439 26.79 -0.80 3.46
CA THR A 439 26.67 -1.72 2.31
C THR A 439 27.01 -3.15 2.72
N GLY A 440 26.35 -4.14 2.14
CA GLY A 440 26.60 -5.57 2.36
C GLY A 440 26.53 -6.40 1.07
N SER A 441 26.91 -7.67 1.16
CA SER A 441 26.84 -8.65 0.05
C SER A 441 27.45 -8.12 -1.26
N LEU A 442 28.72 -7.71 -1.19
CA LEU A 442 29.42 -7.14 -2.35
C LEU A 442 29.53 -8.16 -3.48
N ASN A 443 29.08 -7.77 -4.67
CA ASN A 443 29.08 -8.54 -5.91
C ASN A 443 28.20 -9.79 -5.86
N GLU A 444 27.20 -9.80 -4.98
CA GLU A 444 26.22 -10.88 -4.87
C GLU A 444 24.85 -10.37 -5.31
N ASP A 445 24.16 -11.17 -6.12
CA ASP A 445 22.77 -10.92 -6.47
C ASP A 445 21.87 -11.28 -5.28
N VAL A 446 21.13 -10.29 -4.77
CA VAL A 446 20.23 -10.44 -3.64
C VAL A 446 18.83 -10.16 -4.12
N GLY A 447 17.97 -11.19 -4.18
CA GLY A 447 16.61 -11.09 -4.72
C GLY A 447 15.51 -10.83 -3.68
N ARG A 448 15.83 -10.81 -2.38
CA ARG A 448 14.91 -10.45 -1.29
C ARG A 448 15.65 -9.77 -0.14
N GLY A 449 15.03 -8.77 0.46
CA GLY A 449 15.48 -8.15 1.71
C GLY A 449 14.29 -7.61 2.49
N VAL A 450 14.44 -7.52 3.80
CA VAL A 450 13.46 -6.89 4.70
C VAL A 450 14.18 -6.07 5.76
N ALA A 451 13.62 -4.91 6.10
CA ALA A 451 14.01 -4.13 7.26
C ALA A 451 12.79 -3.58 8.02
N ASP A 452 12.74 -3.82 9.33
CA ASP A 452 11.85 -3.20 10.34
C ASP A 452 12.23 -3.72 11.74
N ASN A 453 11.60 -3.23 12.81
CA ASN A 453 11.73 -3.80 14.16
C ASN A 453 10.93 -5.12 14.26
N ILE A 454 11.63 -6.25 14.32
CA ILE A 454 11.01 -7.58 14.49
C ILE A 454 11.33 -8.22 15.85
N ASP A 455 12.31 -7.68 16.56
CA ASP A 455 12.75 -8.17 17.86
C ASP A 455 12.23 -7.25 18.98
N PRO A 456 11.16 -7.65 19.71
CA PRO A 456 10.57 -6.81 20.76
C PRO A 456 11.51 -6.59 21.96
N THR A 457 12.67 -7.26 22.00
CA THR A 457 13.67 -7.09 23.06
C THR A 457 14.74 -6.04 22.72
N ARG A 458 14.69 -5.45 21.53
CA ARG A 458 15.71 -4.53 21.02
C ARG A 458 15.10 -3.29 20.40
N LYS A 459 15.59 -2.13 20.84
CA LYS A 459 15.28 -0.84 20.21
C LYS A 459 15.96 -0.70 18.84
N GLY A 460 15.28 -0.05 17.90
CA GLY A 460 15.74 0.18 16.52
C GLY A 460 15.32 -0.94 15.57
N ALA A 461 15.39 -0.71 14.25
CA ALA A 461 15.06 -1.73 13.26
C ALA A 461 16.17 -2.80 13.12
N GLN A 462 15.83 -3.93 12.49
CA GLN A 462 16.77 -4.95 12.03
C GLN A 462 16.58 -5.20 10.54
N CYS A 463 17.62 -5.73 9.87
CA CYS A 463 17.53 -6.13 8.46
C CYS A 463 18.11 -7.52 8.21
N TRP A 464 17.55 -8.19 7.20
CA TRP A 464 18.01 -9.49 6.72
C TRP A 464 17.64 -9.67 5.24
N TRP A 465 18.34 -10.56 4.55
CA TRP A 465 18.18 -10.74 3.11
C TRP A 465 18.50 -12.17 2.67
N SER A 466 18.03 -12.53 1.48
CA SER A 466 18.32 -13.83 0.88
C SER A 466 19.82 -14.02 0.66
N GLY A 467 20.35 -15.18 1.04
CA GLY A 467 21.78 -15.48 0.91
C GLY A 467 22.59 -15.29 2.21
N SER A 468 22.09 -14.48 3.16
CA SER A 468 22.70 -14.35 4.48
C SER A 468 21.93 -15.12 5.56
N PRO A 469 22.59 -15.89 6.45
CA PRO A 469 21.93 -16.56 7.56
C PRO A 469 21.75 -15.66 8.79
N TYR A 470 22.17 -14.39 8.72
CA TYR A 470 22.28 -13.49 9.86
C TYR A 470 21.23 -12.38 9.84
N LEU A 471 20.77 -12.01 11.03
CA LEU A 471 20.02 -10.78 11.28
C LEU A 471 21.04 -9.68 11.63
N HIS A 472 20.85 -8.50 11.06
CA HIS A 472 21.75 -7.36 11.26
C HIS A 472 21.03 -6.19 11.92
N ASP A 473 21.76 -5.35 12.65
CA ASP A 473 21.31 -4.01 13.00
C ASP A 473 21.43 -3.06 11.79
N MET A 474 20.94 -1.82 11.92
CA MET A 474 21.04 -0.80 10.86
C MET A 474 22.47 -0.27 10.63
N LYS A 475 23.47 -0.76 11.37
CA LYS A 475 24.89 -0.47 11.10
C LYS A 475 25.58 -1.62 10.35
N GLY A 476 24.84 -2.70 10.06
CA GLY A 476 25.36 -3.90 9.38
C GLY A 476 26.06 -4.89 10.31
N ASN A 477 25.97 -4.74 11.64
CA ASN A 477 26.54 -5.71 12.56
C ASN A 477 25.62 -6.93 12.69
N GLU A 478 26.19 -8.14 12.69
CA GLU A 478 25.45 -9.37 12.96
C GLU A 478 24.99 -9.42 14.44
N ILE A 479 23.68 -9.53 14.65
CA ILE A 479 23.05 -9.52 15.99
C ILE A 479 22.22 -10.77 16.28
N GLY A 480 22.16 -11.72 15.34
CA GLY A 480 21.44 -12.96 15.53
C GLY A 480 21.25 -13.75 14.24
N LYS A 481 20.38 -14.76 14.32
CA LYS A 481 19.99 -15.56 13.16
C LYS A 481 18.87 -14.86 12.39
N ALA A 482 18.96 -14.86 11.06
CA ALA A 482 17.91 -14.33 10.21
C ALA A 482 16.57 -15.08 10.41
N PRO A 483 15.43 -14.38 10.27
CA PRO A 483 14.13 -15.00 10.05
C PRO A 483 14.11 -16.03 8.93
N THR A 484 13.12 -16.94 8.96
CA THR A 484 12.94 -17.97 7.93
C THR A 484 12.29 -17.45 6.65
N SER A 485 11.65 -16.28 6.69
CA SER A 485 11.01 -15.63 5.54
C SER A 485 11.61 -14.25 5.29
N THR A 486 11.68 -13.87 4.02
CA THR A 486 12.11 -12.54 3.55
C THR A 486 11.07 -12.06 2.54
N ASN A 487 9.95 -11.54 3.06
CA ASN A 487 8.77 -11.17 2.28
C ASN A 487 8.03 -10.00 2.93
N PHE A 488 6.80 -10.20 3.42
CA PHE A 488 6.00 -9.16 4.05
C PHE A 488 6.22 -9.08 5.56
N LEU A 489 5.78 -7.96 6.10
CA LEU A 489 5.69 -7.66 7.53
C LEU A 489 4.23 -7.36 7.86
N ILE A 490 3.85 -7.61 9.10
CA ILE A 490 2.50 -7.32 9.59
C ILE A 490 2.53 -7.05 11.10
N TYR A 491 1.79 -6.06 11.58
CA TYR A 491 1.47 -5.84 12.98
C TYR A 491 0.26 -6.69 13.34
N TRP A 492 0.48 -7.79 14.06
CA TRP A 492 -0.54 -8.80 14.30
C TRP A 492 -0.77 -9.08 15.79
N ASP A 493 0.28 -9.12 16.61
CA ASP A 493 0.16 -9.41 18.03
C ASP A 493 -0.07 -8.16 18.90
N GLY A 494 0.24 -8.25 20.19
CA GLY A 494 -0.06 -7.20 21.16
C GLY A 494 1.07 -6.19 21.38
N ASP A 495 2.28 -6.48 20.92
CA ASP A 495 3.46 -5.60 21.08
C ASP A 495 3.70 -4.73 19.84
N SER A 496 4.67 -3.82 19.91
CA SER A 496 4.95 -2.83 18.86
C SER A 496 5.93 -3.31 17.78
N SER A 497 6.42 -4.55 17.85
CA SER A 497 7.29 -5.12 16.80
C SER A 497 6.46 -5.77 15.70
N ARG A 498 7.03 -5.87 14.50
CA ARG A 498 6.42 -6.57 13.37
C ARG A 498 6.55 -8.08 13.48
N GLU A 499 5.50 -8.75 13.02
CA GLU A 499 5.52 -10.15 12.65
C GLU A 499 5.92 -10.34 11.18
N LEU A 500 6.31 -11.57 10.85
CA LEU A 500 6.72 -12.01 9.54
C LEU A 500 5.52 -12.62 8.79
N LEU A 501 5.04 -11.94 7.76
CA LEU A 501 3.97 -12.43 6.91
C LEU A 501 4.56 -13.06 5.64
N ASN A 502 4.23 -14.33 5.40
CA ASN A 502 4.64 -15.00 4.18
C ASN A 502 3.63 -16.09 3.78
N SER A 503 3.29 -16.13 2.49
CA SER A 503 2.25 -17.02 1.98
C SER A 503 0.93 -16.86 2.73
N ASN A 504 0.50 -17.85 3.51
CA ASN A 504 -0.74 -17.85 4.28
C ASN A 504 -0.50 -17.94 5.79
N TYR A 505 0.67 -17.55 6.27
CA TYR A 505 1.01 -17.63 7.69
C TYR A 505 1.71 -16.39 8.22
N ILE A 506 1.63 -16.23 9.54
CA ILE A 506 2.26 -15.17 10.32
C ILE A 506 3.13 -15.82 11.40
N ASP A 507 4.42 -15.53 11.38
CA ASP A 507 5.39 -15.97 12.38
C ASP A 507 5.89 -14.79 13.21
N LYS A 508 6.15 -14.99 14.50
CA LYS A 508 6.86 -14.04 15.35
C LYS A 508 8.33 -14.43 15.43
N TYR A 509 9.22 -13.47 15.24
CA TYR A 509 10.65 -13.70 15.37
C TYR A 509 10.99 -14.33 16.73
N ASN A 510 11.82 -15.38 16.71
CA ASN A 510 12.19 -16.20 17.87
C ASN A 510 11.06 -16.89 18.66
N LYS A 511 9.77 -16.74 18.28
CA LYS A 511 8.65 -17.47 18.89
C LYS A 511 7.97 -18.48 17.95
N GLY A 512 8.12 -18.29 16.64
CA GLY A 512 7.57 -19.19 15.60
C GLY A 512 6.13 -18.84 15.23
N ARG A 513 5.39 -19.83 14.72
CA ARG A 513 4.05 -19.66 14.14
C ARG A 513 3.04 -19.10 15.12
N LEU A 514 2.44 -17.95 14.78
CA LEU A 514 1.29 -17.39 15.47
C LEU A 514 -0.02 -17.75 14.78
N PHE A 515 -0.06 -17.69 13.46
CA PHE A 515 -1.30 -17.81 12.70
C PHE A 515 -1.10 -18.50 11.35
N THR A 516 -2.07 -19.33 10.93
CA THR A 516 -2.12 -19.95 9.59
C THR A 516 -3.54 -19.87 9.05
N ALA A 517 -3.72 -19.18 7.92
CA ALA A 517 -4.99 -19.02 7.23
C ALA A 517 -5.38 -20.30 6.48
N THR A 518 -5.94 -21.28 7.19
CA THR A 518 -6.29 -22.59 6.62
C THR A 518 -7.40 -22.48 5.58
N GLY A 519 -7.23 -23.09 4.41
CA GLY A 519 -8.17 -23.00 3.29
C GLY A 519 -8.08 -21.69 2.51
N ALA A 520 -7.06 -20.88 2.77
CA ALA A 520 -6.71 -19.68 2.02
C ALA A 520 -5.25 -19.76 1.55
N THR A 521 -4.94 -19.00 0.51
CA THR A 521 -3.64 -19.08 -0.15
C THR A 521 -3.21 -17.71 -0.68
N SER A 522 -1.89 -17.56 -0.84
CA SER A 522 -1.26 -16.35 -1.36
C SER A 522 -1.37 -16.24 -2.88
N ASN A 523 -0.90 -15.11 -3.38
CA ASN A 523 -0.84 -14.75 -4.78
C ASN A 523 0.59 -14.72 -5.32
N ASN A 524 0.70 -14.53 -6.64
CA ASN A 524 1.95 -14.19 -7.33
C ASN A 524 3.09 -15.23 -7.21
N GLY A 525 2.70 -16.51 -7.08
CA GLY A 525 3.63 -17.65 -7.16
C GLY A 525 4.68 -17.63 -6.05
N THR A 526 5.96 -17.59 -6.42
CA THR A 526 7.08 -17.56 -5.46
C THR A 526 7.20 -16.23 -4.72
N LYS A 527 6.56 -15.15 -5.19
CA LYS A 527 6.43 -13.90 -4.43
C LYS A 527 5.56 -14.13 -3.19
N SER A 528 4.54 -14.99 -3.28
CA SER A 528 3.74 -15.48 -2.14
C SER A 528 3.18 -14.33 -1.29
N THR A 529 2.63 -13.32 -1.97
CA THR A 529 2.11 -12.08 -1.37
C THR A 529 0.67 -12.28 -0.89
N PRO A 530 0.23 -11.52 0.13
CA PRO A 530 -1.19 -11.42 0.41
C PRO A 530 -1.92 -10.75 -0.75
N ALA A 531 -3.25 -10.87 -0.78
CA ALA A 531 -4.08 -10.06 -1.66
C ALA A 531 -4.00 -8.58 -1.18
N LEU A 532 -3.99 -8.38 0.14
CA LEU A 532 -3.66 -7.13 0.83
C LEU A 532 -3.25 -7.40 2.29
N SER A 533 -2.34 -6.60 2.84
CA SER A 533 -2.10 -6.46 4.29
C SER A 533 -2.26 -4.98 4.67
N ALA A 534 -3.22 -4.65 5.54
CA ALA A 534 -3.55 -3.26 5.87
C ALA A 534 -4.41 -3.15 7.15
N ASP A 535 -4.34 -2.02 7.87
CA ASP A 535 -5.28 -1.65 8.95
C ASP A 535 -6.53 -1.09 8.26
N ILE A 536 -7.48 -1.96 7.94
CA ILE A 536 -8.72 -1.54 7.26
C ILE A 536 -9.93 -1.62 8.18
N LEU A 537 -9.80 -2.23 9.35
CA LEU A 537 -10.83 -2.39 10.37
C LEU A 537 -10.16 -2.46 11.75
N GLY A 538 -10.96 -2.40 12.81
CA GLY A 538 -10.46 -2.62 14.16
C GLY A 538 -9.57 -1.49 14.67
N ASP A 539 -8.59 -1.87 15.48
CA ASP A 539 -7.57 -0.95 15.99
C ASP A 539 -6.38 -0.85 15.03
N TRP A 540 -5.21 -0.44 15.51
CA TRP A 540 -4.05 -0.13 14.66
C TRP A 540 -3.39 -1.34 13.98
N ARG A 541 -3.78 -2.56 14.33
CA ARG A 541 -3.16 -3.78 13.78
C ARG A 541 -3.76 -4.10 12.43
N GLU A 542 -2.98 -4.82 11.65
CA GLU A 542 -3.27 -5.03 10.25
C GLU A 542 -4.12 -6.28 10.03
N GLU A 543 -5.14 -6.15 9.18
CA GLU A 543 -5.82 -7.28 8.58
C GLU A 543 -4.98 -7.92 7.48
N LEU A 544 -5.07 -9.25 7.41
CA LEU A 544 -4.55 -10.05 6.30
C LEU A 544 -5.71 -10.45 5.38
N ILE A 545 -5.64 -10.08 4.11
CA ILE A 545 -6.60 -10.49 3.09
C ILE A 545 -5.98 -11.53 2.16
N LEU A 546 -6.64 -12.69 2.04
CA LEU A 546 -6.26 -13.78 1.15
C LEU A 546 -7.47 -14.32 0.40
N ARG A 547 -7.25 -14.87 -0.80
CA ARG A 547 -8.29 -15.66 -1.50
C ARG A 547 -8.45 -17.04 -0.88
N SER A 548 -9.66 -17.58 -0.92
CA SER A 548 -9.87 -19.01 -0.68
C SER A 548 -9.16 -19.86 -1.73
N GLU A 549 -8.80 -21.09 -1.36
CA GLU A 549 -8.14 -22.03 -2.29
C GLU A 549 -8.98 -22.30 -3.56
N ASP A 550 -10.31 -22.26 -3.43
CA ASP A 550 -11.26 -22.44 -4.53
C ASP A 550 -11.60 -21.14 -5.29
N ASN A 551 -11.01 -20.00 -4.90
CA ASN A 551 -11.19 -18.69 -5.52
C ASN A 551 -12.61 -18.11 -5.45
N THR A 552 -13.48 -18.63 -4.58
CA THR A 552 -14.88 -18.19 -4.47
C THR A 552 -15.09 -17.05 -3.49
N GLU A 553 -14.15 -16.81 -2.58
CA GLU A 553 -14.23 -15.74 -1.59
C GLU A 553 -12.87 -15.11 -1.30
N LEU A 554 -12.90 -13.84 -0.87
CA LEU A 554 -11.82 -13.23 -0.11
C LEU A 554 -12.08 -13.42 1.38
N ARG A 555 -11.01 -13.61 2.13
CA ARG A 555 -11.03 -13.78 3.59
C ARG A 555 -10.19 -12.69 4.23
N ILE A 556 -10.85 -11.86 5.03
CA ILE A 556 -10.22 -10.79 5.81
C ILE A 556 -10.01 -11.31 7.23
N TYR A 557 -8.76 -11.63 7.56
CA TYR A 557 -8.37 -12.10 8.88
C TYR A 557 -7.96 -10.92 9.74
N SER A 558 -8.48 -10.85 10.96
CA SER A 558 -8.11 -9.87 11.99
C SER A 558 -7.60 -10.60 13.22
N THR A 559 -6.65 -9.99 13.92
CA THR A 559 -6.13 -10.54 15.17
C THR A 559 -7.21 -10.59 16.26
N THR A 560 -7.05 -11.55 17.17
CA THR A 560 -7.83 -11.64 18.43
C THR A 560 -6.94 -11.60 19.66
N ILE A 561 -5.63 -11.37 19.46
CA ILE A 561 -4.66 -11.22 20.53
C ILE A 561 -4.88 -9.83 21.13
N PRO A 562 -5.08 -9.65 22.45
CA PRO A 562 -5.22 -8.30 23.02
C PRO A 562 -3.92 -7.50 22.95
N THR A 563 -4.03 -6.17 22.84
CA THR A 563 -2.92 -5.23 23.00
C THR A 563 -3.19 -4.27 24.16
N GLU A 564 -2.14 -3.69 24.72
CA GLU A 564 -2.22 -2.55 25.65
C GLU A 564 -1.87 -1.22 24.96
N ILE A 565 -1.44 -1.28 23.70
CA ILE A 565 -1.03 -0.13 22.90
C ILE A 565 -2.27 0.57 22.36
N ARG A 566 -2.38 1.86 22.67
CA ARG A 566 -3.30 2.77 21.99
C ARG A 566 -2.53 3.47 20.87
N GLN A 567 -3.07 3.37 19.67
CA GLN A 567 -2.48 3.97 18.49
C GLN A 567 -3.57 4.42 17.53
N TYR A 568 -3.30 5.51 16.80
CA TYR A 568 -4.13 5.96 15.70
C TYR A 568 -4.23 4.86 14.64
N THR A 569 -5.35 4.78 13.93
CA THR A 569 -5.40 3.94 12.72
C THR A 569 -4.23 4.33 11.81
N LEU A 570 -3.49 3.33 11.34
CA LEU A 570 -2.33 3.53 10.48
C LEU A 570 -2.76 4.12 9.12
N MET A 571 -4.03 3.97 8.73
CA MET A 571 -4.57 4.65 7.55
C MET A 571 -4.67 6.18 7.69
N HIS A 572 -4.41 6.73 8.87
CA HIS A 572 -4.24 8.17 9.07
C HIS A 572 -2.77 8.59 9.17
N ASP A 573 -1.81 7.65 9.13
CA ASP A 573 -0.41 7.94 8.85
C ASP A 573 -0.23 8.09 7.33
N PRO A 574 0.19 9.27 6.81
CA PRO A 574 0.22 9.51 5.37
C PRO A 574 1.10 8.53 4.60
N GLN A 575 2.31 8.24 5.08
CA GLN A 575 3.22 7.31 4.40
C GLN A 575 2.64 5.89 4.35
N TYR A 576 2.05 5.42 5.45
CA TYR A 576 1.40 4.12 5.50
C TYR A 576 0.20 4.05 4.56
N ARG A 577 -0.70 5.05 4.59
CA ARG A 577 -1.87 5.10 3.72
C ARG A 577 -1.50 5.09 2.24
N LEU A 578 -0.48 5.83 1.86
CA LEU A 578 0.07 5.83 0.50
C LEU A 578 0.66 4.46 0.14
N SER A 579 1.26 3.77 1.10
CA SER A 579 1.73 2.40 0.92
C SER A 579 0.64 1.40 0.61
N ILE A 580 -0.55 1.57 1.20
CA ILE A 580 -1.71 0.75 0.84
C ILE A 580 -2.19 1.04 -0.60
N ALA A 581 -2.05 2.29 -1.07
CA ALA A 581 -2.41 2.64 -2.44
C ALA A 581 -1.47 1.98 -3.46
N TRP A 582 -0.16 1.89 -3.19
CA TRP A 582 0.81 1.26 -4.10
C TRP A 582 1.11 -0.22 -3.82
N GLN A 583 0.54 -0.84 -2.79
CA GLN A 583 0.89 -2.22 -2.41
C GLN A 583 0.74 -3.25 -3.54
N ASN A 584 -0.20 -3.05 -4.47
CA ASN A 584 -0.42 -3.89 -5.65
C ASN A 584 0.64 -3.74 -6.74
N VAL A 585 1.56 -2.78 -6.61
CA VAL A 585 2.41 -2.33 -7.70
C VAL A 585 3.61 -3.26 -7.91
N GLY A 586 3.72 -3.79 -9.12
CA GLY A 586 4.84 -4.64 -9.55
C GLY A 586 5.07 -5.84 -8.64
N TYR A 587 6.13 -5.82 -7.86
CA TYR A 587 6.33 -6.78 -6.77
C TYR A 587 5.94 -6.12 -5.45
N ASN A 588 4.80 -6.54 -4.90
CA ASN A 588 4.21 -5.98 -3.69
C ASN A 588 5.26 -5.91 -2.57
N GLN A 589 5.31 -4.78 -1.85
CA GLN A 589 6.14 -4.58 -0.66
C GLN A 589 5.25 -4.29 0.55
N PRO A 590 5.66 -4.61 1.78
CA PRO A 590 4.89 -4.29 2.97
C PRO A 590 4.81 -2.78 3.22
N PRO A 591 3.70 -2.27 3.76
CA PRO A 591 3.56 -0.86 4.08
C PRO A 591 4.41 -0.47 5.30
N HIS A 592 4.90 0.77 5.34
CA HIS A 592 5.69 1.32 6.45
C HIS A 592 5.05 2.60 7.00
N THR A 593 5.21 2.83 8.29
CA THR A 593 4.81 4.07 8.96
C THR A 593 5.83 5.19 8.73
N SER A 594 5.38 6.44 8.78
CA SER A 594 6.27 7.63 8.72
C SER A 594 7.14 7.83 9.97
N PHE A 595 6.93 7.01 11.00
CA PHE A 595 7.62 7.07 12.28
C PHE A 595 8.04 5.68 12.74
N TYR A 596 9.03 5.62 13.62
CA TYR A 596 9.46 4.36 14.23
C TYR A 596 8.37 3.75 15.13
N MET A 597 8.04 2.50 14.83
CA MET A 597 7.16 1.68 15.64
C MET A 597 7.87 0.36 15.95
N GLY A 598 8.08 0.12 17.24
CA GLY A 598 8.96 -0.95 17.72
C GLY A 598 9.21 -0.88 19.22
N ALA A 599 10.11 -1.72 19.71
CA ALA A 599 10.48 -1.73 21.13
C ALA A 599 10.94 -0.33 21.60
N GLU A 600 10.46 0.09 22.77
CA GLU A 600 10.72 1.43 23.34
C GLU A 600 10.27 2.60 22.46
N MET A 601 9.30 2.40 21.55
CA MET A 601 8.73 3.51 20.80
C MET A 601 8.17 4.59 21.74
N LYS A 602 8.32 5.84 21.32
CA LYS A 602 7.61 6.96 21.91
C LYS A 602 6.14 6.93 21.45
N PRO A 603 5.23 7.67 22.11
CA PRO A 603 3.91 7.90 21.54
C PRO A 603 4.04 8.39 20.09
N ALA A 604 3.27 7.79 19.19
CA ALA A 604 3.30 8.16 17.79
C ALA A 604 2.93 9.63 17.59
N PRO A 605 3.51 10.31 16.59
CA PRO A 605 3.14 11.68 16.28
C PRO A 605 1.67 11.73 15.91
N LYS A 606 0.97 12.76 16.40
CA LYS A 606 -0.41 13.00 15.99
C LYS A 606 -0.44 13.35 14.50
N PRO A 607 -1.26 12.65 13.68
CA PRO A 607 -1.33 12.95 12.25
C PRO A 607 -1.72 14.41 11.96
N ASN A 608 -0.93 15.08 11.12
CA ASN A 608 -1.24 16.44 10.66
C ASN A 608 -2.14 16.40 9.43
N ILE A 609 -3.41 16.04 9.65
CA ILE A 609 -4.38 15.78 8.60
C ILE A 609 -5.66 16.60 8.77
N VAL A 610 -6.38 16.78 7.66
CA VAL A 610 -7.76 17.25 7.61
C VAL A 610 -8.62 16.16 6.96
N LEU A 611 -9.74 15.81 7.59
CA LEU A 611 -10.63 14.78 7.03
C LEU A 611 -11.46 15.37 5.90
N VAL A 612 -11.65 14.59 4.83
CA VAL A 612 -12.53 15.00 3.74
C VAL A 612 -13.96 15.16 4.25
N THR A 613 -14.53 16.34 4.06
CA THR A 613 -15.95 16.56 4.30
C THR A 613 -16.71 16.28 3.02
N LYS A 614 -17.64 15.32 3.07
CA LYS A 614 -18.56 15.03 1.97
C LYS A 614 -19.22 16.33 1.49
N LYS A 615 -19.07 16.64 0.20
CA LYS A 615 -19.68 17.82 -0.43
C LYS A 615 -21.17 17.61 -0.70
#